data_AF-A0AAQ3SGQ3-F1
#
_entry.id   AF-A0AAQ3SGQ3-F1
#
_cell.length_a   1.000
_cell.length_b   1.000
_cell.length_c   1.000
_cell.angle_alpha   90.00
_cell.angle_beta   90.00
_cell.angle_gamma   90.00
#
_symmetry.space_group_name_H-M   'P 1'
#
loop_
_entity.id
_entity.type
_entity.pdbx_description
1 polymer ?
#
loop_
_entity_poly.entity_id
_entity_poly.type
_entity_poly.pdbx_seq_one_letter_code
_entity_poly.pdbx_strand_id
1 'polypeptide(L)'
;MPPDKDIEFLIELLPGTAPIAMRQYRMAPIEHEEVKKNINELLAKGYIRPSSSPWAFPVLLVEKKDTDVKRMCVDYRALNKVTIKNKYPLPRIDDLYDQLQGACIFSKIDLRSGYHQLKIRPSDIPKTAFATKYGLYEYTVMSFGLTNTSAYFMQLMNSVFMDYLDKFVVVFIDDILIYSKTESEHEEHLRLVLQRLREHKLYAKFSKCEFWIDKVRFLGHVVSKGGIAVDPSNVSTITNWKVPKIPKEVRGFLGLAGYYRRFIENFSRIAKPMTSLLEKDAEFRWTSAQQAAFDELKKRLTTAPVLTLPDQQKKFIVYCDASRDGLGCVLMQQGKVIAYASRQLRKHELNIRHMTWNLQQWCTH
;
A
#
# COMPACT_ATOMS: atom_id res chain seq x y z
N MET A 1 23.89 -3.31 13.02
CA MET A 1 22.79 -3.83 13.86
C MET A 1 21.93 -2.69 14.39
N PRO A 2 20.58 -2.79 14.34
CA PRO A 2 19.69 -1.85 15.00
C PRO A 2 19.82 -1.93 16.53
N PRO A 3 19.55 -0.84 17.27
CA PRO A 3 19.49 -0.88 18.73
C PRO A 3 18.36 -1.79 19.21
N ASP A 4 18.42 -2.21 20.48
CA ASP A 4 17.25 -2.80 21.14
C ASP A 4 16.15 -1.74 21.24
N LYS A 5 14.92 -2.16 20.96
CA LYS A 5 13.71 -1.33 20.96
C LYS A 5 12.65 -2.07 21.74
N ASP A 6 11.67 -1.34 22.27
CA ASP A 6 10.55 -1.93 23.03
C ASP A 6 9.69 -2.89 22.18
N ILE A 7 9.77 -2.78 20.86
CA ILE A 7 9.07 -3.63 19.90
C ILE A 7 10.07 -4.59 19.26
N GLU A 8 9.88 -5.88 19.49
CA GLU A 8 10.55 -6.95 18.76
C GLU A 8 9.64 -7.49 17.65
N PHE A 9 10.22 -8.08 16.60
CA PHE A 9 9.46 -8.78 15.57
C PHE A 9 9.22 -10.23 16.00
N LEU A 10 7.95 -10.61 16.18
CA LEU A 10 7.56 -11.96 16.57
C LEU A 10 7.08 -12.78 15.35
N ILE A 11 7.41 -14.06 15.37
CA ILE A 11 6.93 -15.05 14.39
C ILE A 11 6.10 -16.10 15.13
N GLU A 12 4.87 -15.72 15.47
CA GLU A 12 3.91 -16.62 16.09
C GLU A 12 3.39 -17.64 15.08
N LEU A 13 3.48 -18.92 15.41
CA LEU A 13 3.06 -20.01 14.56
C LEU A 13 1.75 -20.61 15.08
N LEU A 14 0.99 -21.26 14.20
CA LEU A 14 -0.15 -22.07 14.61
C LEU A 14 0.29 -23.13 15.62
N PRO A 15 -0.49 -23.39 16.69
CA PRO A 15 -0.16 -24.41 17.68
C PRO A 15 0.12 -25.77 17.03
N GLY A 16 1.18 -26.44 17.45
CA GLY A 16 1.59 -27.75 16.91
C GLY A 16 2.37 -27.71 15.59
N THR A 17 2.78 -26.55 15.09
CA THR A 17 3.58 -26.44 13.87
C THR A 17 4.98 -27.03 14.07
N ALA A 18 5.30 -28.11 13.33
CA ALA A 18 6.65 -28.67 13.28
C ALA A 18 7.58 -27.83 12.37
N PRO A 19 8.91 -27.91 12.56
CA PRO A 19 9.87 -27.25 11.69
C PRO A 19 9.72 -27.64 10.22
N ILE A 20 9.77 -26.64 9.34
CA ILE A 20 9.69 -26.82 7.89
C ILE A 20 11.10 -26.72 7.30
N ALA A 21 11.54 -27.79 6.64
CA ALA A 21 12.79 -27.83 5.88
C ALA A 21 12.48 -28.09 4.40
N MET A 22 12.85 -27.14 3.55
CA MET A 22 12.64 -27.17 2.12
C MET A 22 13.96 -27.33 1.37
N ARG A 23 13.92 -28.06 0.25
CA ARG A 23 15.10 -28.24 -0.61
C ARG A 23 15.47 -26.92 -1.30
N GLN A 24 16.77 -26.73 -1.47
CA GLN A 24 17.34 -25.60 -2.19
C GLN A 24 16.93 -25.63 -3.67
N TYR A 25 16.73 -24.45 -4.26
CA TYR A 25 16.52 -24.33 -5.70
C TYR A 25 17.85 -24.53 -6.45
N ARG A 26 17.75 -25.10 -7.66
CA ARG A 26 18.88 -25.15 -8.58
C ARG A 26 19.17 -23.73 -9.08
N MET A 27 20.42 -23.30 -8.99
CA MET A 27 20.88 -21.99 -9.46
C MET A 27 22.05 -22.16 -10.43
N ALA A 28 22.26 -21.17 -11.29
CA ALA A 28 23.44 -21.12 -12.16
C ALA A 28 24.70 -20.73 -11.35
N PRO A 29 25.92 -21.03 -11.84
CA PRO A 29 27.16 -20.67 -11.14
C PRO A 29 27.27 -19.17 -10.82
N ILE A 30 26.91 -18.29 -11.76
CA ILE A 30 26.90 -16.83 -11.58
C ILE A 30 25.96 -16.41 -10.43
N GLU A 31 24.82 -17.08 -10.31
CA GLU A 31 23.85 -16.78 -9.25
C GLU A 31 24.37 -17.21 -7.88
N HIS A 32 25.14 -18.29 -7.81
CA HIS A 32 25.80 -18.69 -6.57
C HIS A 32 26.84 -17.67 -6.10
N GLU A 33 27.60 -17.06 -7.01
CA GLU A 33 28.55 -16.00 -6.67
C GLU A 33 27.84 -14.78 -6.08
N GLU A 34 26.72 -14.38 -6.68
CA GLU A 34 25.91 -13.25 -6.18
C GLU A 34 25.31 -13.58 -4.79
N VAL A 35 24.81 -14.80 -4.59
CA VAL A 35 24.34 -15.26 -3.27
C VAL A 35 25.48 -15.21 -2.24
N LYS A 36 26.68 -15.67 -2.59
CA LYS A 36 27.85 -15.63 -1.70
C LYS A 36 28.21 -14.21 -1.28
N LYS A 37 28.19 -13.28 -2.24
CA LYS A 37 28.43 -11.85 -1.99
C LYS A 37 27.41 -11.26 -1.03
N ASN A 38 26.11 -11.52 -1.27
CA ASN A 38 25.03 -11.06 -0.39
C ASN A 38 25.16 -11.64 1.02
N ILE A 39 25.49 -12.93 1.18
CA ILE A 39 25.73 -13.55 2.49
C ILE A 39 26.86 -12.84 3.23
N ASN A 40 28.00 -12.61 2.59
CA ASN A 40 29.15 -11.95 3.21
C ASN A 40 28.81 -10.52 3.68
N GLU A 41 28.08 -9.76 2.86
CA GLU A 41 27.63 -8.42 3.24
C GLU A 41 26.65 -8.43 4.43
N LEU A 42 25.74 -9.41 4.47
CA LEU A 42 24.77 -9.54 5.56
C LEU A 42 25.44 -10.01 6.86
N LEU A 43 26.42 -10.92 6.78
CA LEU A 43 27.25 -11.35 7.91
C LEU A 43 28.05 -10.17 8.47
N ALA A 44 28.72 -9.40 7.61
CA ALA A 44 29.51 -8.24 8.02
C ALA A 44 28.66 -7.16 8.73
N LYS A 45 27.37 -7.02 8.36
CA LYS A 45 26.41 -6.12 9.01
C LYS A 45 25.81 -6.68 10.31
N GLY A 46 26.02 -7.97 10.57
CA GLY A 46 25.43 -8.73 11.69
C GLY A 46 23.96 -9.12 11.49
N TYR A 47 23.40 -8.91 10.30
CA TYR A 47 21.97 -9.15 10.00
C TYR A 47 21.62 -10.63 9.90
N ILE A 48 22.62 -11.46 9.60
CA ILE A 48 22.51 -12.90 9.62
C ILE A 48 23.64 -13.50 10.44
N ARG A 49 23.48 -14.74 10.86
CA ARG A 49 24.54 -15.56 11.46
C ARG A 49 24.43 -17.03 11.01
N PRO A 50 25.50 -17.83 11.12
CA PRO A 50 25.41 -19.27 10.91
C PRO A 50 24.36 -19.89 11.84
N SER A 51 23.62 -20.87 11.33
CA SER A 51 22.52 -21.52 12.05
C SER A 51 22.67 -23.03 12.04
N SER A 52 22.17 -23.67 13.09
CA SER A 52 21.93 -25.11 13.18
C SER A 52 20.43 -25.41 13.34
N SER A 53 19.57 -24.49 12.89
CA SER A 53 18.12 -24.57 13.03
C SER A 53 17.54 -25.78 12.30
N PRO A 54 16.48 -26.41 12.84
CA PRO A 54 15.71 -27.44 12.13
C PRO A 54 14.86 -26.85 10.99
N TRP A 55 14.76 -25.52 10.89
CA TRP A 55 14.09 -24.82 9.80
C TRP A 55 15.06 -24.58 8.64
N ALA A 56 14.57 -24.66 7.41
CA ALA A 56 15.37 -24.35 6.24
C ALA A 56 14.50 -23.90 5.07
N PHE A 57 14.68 -22.65 4.63
CA PHE A 57 13.99 -22.09 3.48
C PHE A 57 14.96 -21.83 2.31
N PRO A 58 14.54 -22.06 1.05
CA PRO A 58 15.42 -21.85 -0.09
C PRO A 58 15.54 -20.36 -0.40
N VAL A 59 16.71 -19.99 -0.92
CA VAL A 59 16.97 -18.66 -1.46
C VAL A 59 16.59 -18.61 -2.94
N LEU A 60 16.15 -17.44 -3.41
CA LEU A 60 15.96 -17.11 -4.81
C LEU A 60 16.51 -15.71 -5.11
N LEU A 61 16.93 -15.48 -6.35
CA LEU A 61 17.37 -14.18 -6.81
C LEU A 61 16.24 -13.49 -7.58
N VAL A 62 15.93 -12.25 -7.21
CA VAL A 62 14.95 -11.42 -7.89
C VAL A 62 15.66 -10.22 -8.52
N GLU A 63 15.47 -10.04 -9.81
CA GLU A 63 15.96 -8.85 -10.52
C GLU A 63 15.26 -7.60 -10.01
N LYS A 64 16.05 -6.59 -9.65
CA LYS A 64 15.49 -5.29 -9.31
C LYS A 64 15.16 -4.55 -10.61
N LYS A 65 13.92 -4.03 -10.70
CA LYS A 65 13.45 -3.26 -11.88
C LYS A 65 14.49 -2.25 -12.37
N ASP A 66 14.73 -2.26 -13.68
CA ASP A 66 15.63 -1.37 -14.41
C ASP A 66 17.10 -1.40 -13.93
N THR A 67 17.53 -2.51 -13.33
CA THR A 67 18.93 -2.72 -12.95
C THR A 67 19.34 -4.18 -13.15
N ASP A 68 20.60 -4.42 -13.52
CA ASP A 68 21.19 -5.77 -13.57
C ASP A 68 21.50 -6.35 -12.16
N VAL A 69 21.03 -5.68 -11.11
CA VAL A 69 21.28 -6.07 -9.72
C VAL A 69 20.21 -7.07 -9.28
N LYS A 70 20.64 -8.31 -9.05
CA LYS A 70 19.83 -9.36 -8.45
C LYS A 70 19.83 -9.23 -6.92
N ARG A 71 18.66 -9.32 -6.30
CA ARG A 71 18.49 -9.31 -4.84
C ARG A 71 18.25 -10.71 -4.32
N MET A 72 18.95 -11.06 -3.25
CA MET A 72 18.70 -12.28 -2.51
C MET A 72 17.38 -12.17 -1.73
N CYS A 73 16.45 -13.08 -2.01
CA CYS A 73 15.19 -13.22 -1.30
C CYS A 73 15.09 -14.65 -0.73
N VAL A 74 14.58 -14.79 0.48
CA VAL A 74 14.28 -16.11 1.06
C VAL A 74 12.81 -16.43 0.80
N ASP A 75 12.53 -17.65 0.35
CA ASP A 75 11.15 -18.09 0.14
C ASP A 75 10.48 -18.51 1.46
N TYR A 76 9.92 -17.53 2.17
CA TYR A 76 9.14 -17.77 3.36
C TYR A 76 7.68 -18.14 3.09
N ARG A 77 7.25 -18.47 1.85
CA ARG A 77 5.83 -18.78 1.56
C ARG A 77 5.28 -19.91 2.42
N ALA A 78 6.09 -20.94 2.72
CA ALA A 78 5.69 -22.04 3.59
C ALA A 78 5.56 -21.58 5.06
N LEU A 79 6.53 -20.81 5.56
CA LEU A 79 6.48 -20.20 6.90
C LEU A 79 5.26 -19.29 7.05
N ASN A 80 5.04 -18.41 6.08
CA ASN A 80 3.96 -17.44 6.05
C ASN A 80 2.55 -18.06 6.11
N LYS A 81 2.39 -19.31 5.65
CA LYS A 81 1.11 -20.03 5.74
C LYS A 81 0.80 -20.48 7.16
N VAL A 82 1.84 -20.79 7.95
CA VAL A 82 1.72 -21.29 9.32
C VAL A 82 1.94 -20.19 10.36
N THR A 83 2.36 -18.99 9.95
CA THR A 83 2.42 -17.79 10.80
C THR A 83 1.02 -17.22 11.05
N ILE A 84 0.71 -16.94 12.32
CA ILE A 84 -0.52 -16.24 12.72
C ILE A 84 -0.47 -14.81 12.18
N LYS A 85 -1.50 -14.40 11.44
CA LYS A 85 -1.54 -13.09 10.78
C LYS A 85 -1.91 -12.01 11.79
N ASN A 86 -1.01 -11.05 11.98
CA ASN A 86 -1.26 -9.82 12.72
C ASN A 86 -2.15 -8.91 11.87
N LYS A 87 -3.34 -8.59 12.39
CA LYS A 87 -4.30 -7.68 11.77
C LYS A 87 -4.16 -6.26 12.33
N TYR A 88 -2.93 -5.78 12.44
CA TYR A 88 -2.68 -4.40 12.86
C TYR A 88 -3.44 -3.46 11.91
N PRO A 89 -4.20 -2.48 12.44
CA PRO A 89 -4.99 -1.60 11.61
C PRO A 89 -4.07 -0.73 10.76
N LEU A 90 -4.15 -0.88 9.44
CA LEU A 90 -3.58 0.08 8.52
C LEU A 90 -4.57 1.25 8.38
N PRO A 91 -4.12 2.51 8.47
CA PRO A 91 -4.99 3.65 8.25
C PRO A 91 -5.56 3.58 6.83
N ARG A 92 -6.83 3.97 6.67
CA ARG A 92 -7.39 4.08 5.32
C ARG A 92 -6.73 5.26 4.64
N ILE A 93 -6.40 5.06 3.38
CA ILE A 93 -5.72 6.06 2.56
C ILE A 93 -6.56 7.34 2.46
N ASP A 94 -7.88 7.20 2.39
CA ASP A 94 -8.80 8.34 2.39
C ASP A 94 -8.70 9.17 3.69
N ASP A 95 -8.68 8.51 4.85
CA ASP A 95 -8.53 9.17 6.16
C ASP A 95 -7.20 9.94 6.25
N LEU A 96 -6.12 9.38 5.69
CA LEU A 96 -4.81 10.04 5.64
C LEU A 96 -4.83 11.31 4.80
N TYR A 97 -5.61 11.33 3.72
CA TYR A 97 -5.70 12.50 2.86
C TYR A 97 -6.52 13.62 3.49
N ASP A 98 -7.58 13.31 4.20
CA ASP A 98 -8.44 14.30 4.85
C ASP A 98 -7.64 15.16 5.86
N GLN A 99 -6.54 14.64 6.40
CA GLN A 99 -5.62 15.36 7.29
C GLN A 99 -4.77 16.41 6.59
N LEU A 100 -4.57 16.31 5.27
CA LEU A 100 -3.69 17.20 4.50
C LEU A 100 -4.36 18.55 4.18
N GLN A 101 -5.52 18.81 4.77
CA GLN A 101 -6.33 20.00 4.47
C GLN A 101 -5.56 21.29 4.75
N GLY A 102 -5.48 22.15 3.73
CA GLY A 102 -4.83 23.45 3.82
C GLY A 102 -3.29 23.40 3.79
N ALA A 103 -2.69 22.21 3.73
CA ALA A 103 -1.26 22.07 3.53
C ALA A 103 -0.87 22.59 2.14
N CYS A 104 0.24 23.32 2.09
CA CYS A 104 0.78 23.86 0.84
C CYS A 104 2.22 23.40 0.58
N ILE A 105 2.92 22.93 1.60
CA ILE A 105 4.31 22.48 1.53
C ILE A 105 4.39 21.07 2.11
N PHE A 106 5.11 20.22 1.42
CA PHE A 106 5.26 18.81 1.75
C PHE A 106 6.74 18.41 1.75
N SER A 107 7.08 17.45 2.61
CA SER A 107 8.34 16.72 2.57
C SER A 107 8.06 15.23 2.75
N LYS A 108 8.72 14.39 1.96
CA LYS A 108 8.59 12.94 2.00
C LYS A 108 9.93 12.32 2.38
N ILE A 109 9.92 11.47 3.40
CA ILE A 109 11.09 10.70 3.85
C ILE A 109 10.83 9.21 3.61
N ASP A 110 11.66 8.57 2.78
CA ASP A 110 11.66 7.11 2.55
C ASP A 110 12.67 6.47 3.49
N LEU A 111 12.21 5.59 4.38
CA LEU A 111 13.07 4.86 5.29
C LEU A 111 13.88 3.78 4.54
N ARG A 112 15.18 3.73 4.82
CA ARG A 112 16.10 2.79 4.16
C ARG A 112 15.78 1.37 4.63
N SER A 113 15.19 0.56 3.74
CA SER A 113 14.95 -0.88 3.98
C SER A 113 14.41 -1.14 5.39
N GLY A 114 13.23 -0.60 5.70
CA GLY A 114 12.61 -0.63 7.03
C GLY A 114 12.64 -2.00 7.72
N TYR A 115 12.64 -3.07 6.92
CA TYR A 115 12.79 -4.45 7.35
C TYR A 115 14.00 -4.70 8.27
N HIS A 116 15.23 -4.30 7.90
CA HIS A 116 16.40 -4.59 8.73
C HIS A 116 16.56 -3.68 9.97
N GLN A 117 15.56 -2.84 10.27
CA GLN A 117 15.62 -1.87 11.38
C GLN A 117 14.98 -2.39 12.69
N LEU A 118 14.37 -3.57 12.66
CA LEU A 118 13.78 -4.25 13.83
C LEU A 118 14.47 -5.59 14.07
N LYS A 119 14.78 -5.90 15.33
CA LYS A 119 15.32 -7.21 15.72
C LYS A 119 14.20 -8.24 15.75
N ILE A 120 14.54 -9.48 15.39
CA ILE A 120 13.65 -10.62 15.60
C ILE A 120 13.82 -11.07 17.04
N ARG A 121 12.70 -11.40 17.69
CA ARG A 121 12.72 -11.98 19.04
C ARG A 121 13.68 -13.18 19.07
N PRO A 122 14.60 -13.31 20.04
CA PRO A 122 15.62 -14.35 20.02
C PRO A 122 15.10 -15.79 19.85
N SER A 123 13.92 -16.10 20.40
CA SER A 123 13.26 -17.41 20.27
C SER A 123 12.69 -17.68 18.87
N ASP A 124 12.47 -16.65 18.07
CA ASP A 124 11.92 -16.74 16.71
C ASP A 124 13.01 -16.70 15.63
N ILE A 125 14.24 -16.29 15.96
CA ILE A 125 15.38 -16.24 15.02
C ILE A 125 15.55 -17.57 14.26
N PRO A 126 15.55 -18.75 14.91
CA PRO A 126 15.74 -20.03 14.20
C PRO A 126 14.70 -20.29 13.11
N LYS A 127 13.48 -19.74 13.24
CA LYS A 127 12.40 -19.90 12.26
C LYS A 127 12.71 -19.20 10.94
N THR A 128 13.68 -18.29 10.90
CA THR A 128 14.06 -17.57 9.68
C THR A 128 15.19 -18.24 8.91
N ALA A 129 15.66 -19.41 9.36
CA ALA A 129 16.81 -20.08 8.79
C ALA A 129 16.63 -20.41 7.30
N PHE A 130 17.62 -20.06 6.49
CA PHE A 130 17.64 -20.24 5.05
C PHE A 130 18.88 -21.01 4.61
N ALA A 131 18.66 -21.93 3.66
CA ALA A 131 19.68 -22.87 3.20
C ALA A 131 20.27 -22.41 1.87
N THR A 132 21.60 -22.42 1.81
CA THR A 132 22.37 -22.10 0.61
C THR A 132 23.43 -23.16 0.36
N LYS A 133 24.07 -23.13 -0.82
CA LYS A 133 25.23 -24.00 -1.11
C LYS A 133 26.37 -23.83 -0.10
N TYR A 134 26.46 -22.67 0.55
CA TYR A 134 27.54 -22.31 1.48
C TYR A 134 27.19 -22.53 2.95
N GLY A 135 26.05 -23.17 3.23
CA GLY A 135 25.61 -23.46 4.60
C GLY A 135 24.22 -22.91 4.92
N LEU A 136 23.86 -23.08 6.20
CA LEU A 136 22.61 -22.62 6.79
C LEU A 136 22.86 -21.33 7.58
N TYR A 137 22.03 -20.33 7.35
CA TYR A 137 22.11 -19.03 8.00
C TYR A 137 20.73 -18.61 8.50
N GLU A 138 20.66 -17.80 9.54
CA GLU A 138 19.41 -17.26 10.09
C GLU A 138 19.49 -15.74 10.25
N TYR A 139 18.35 -15.06 10.11
CA TYR A 139 18.25 -13.62 10.26
C TYR A 139 18.06 -13.21 11.72
N THR A 140 18.86 -12.24 12.16
CA THR A 140 18.75 -11.61 13.50
C THR A 140 17.87 -10.37 13.50
N VAL A 141 17.63 -9.82 12.30
CA VAL A 141 16.77 -8.66 12.04
C VAL A 141 15.67 -9.05 11.07
N MET A 142 14.54 -8.37 11.13
CA MET A 142 13.39 -8.63 10.26
C MET A 142 13.82 -8.60 8.78
N SER A 143 13.58 -9.69 8.05
CA SER A 143 13.96 -9.82 6.64
C SER A 143 12.78 -9.66 5.72
N PHE A 144 13.06 -9.36 4.44
CA PHE A 144 12.03 -9.37 3.40
C PHE A 144 11.38 -10.75 3.28
N GLY A 145 10.09 -10.75 2.92
CA GLY A 145 9.33 -11.96 2.62
C GLY A 145 8.61 -12.59 3.82
N LEU A 146 8.89 -12.17 5.05
CA LEU A 146 8.16 -12.60 6.24
C LEU A 146 6.75 -11.96 6.29
N THR A 147 5.78 -12.67 6.85
CA THR A 147 4.43 -12.13 7.11
C THR A 147 4.47 -11.17 8.30
N ASN A 148 3.53 -10.23 8.38
CA ASN A 148 3.40 -9.23 9.45
C ASN A 148 4.47 -8.13 9.49
N THR A 149 5.48 -8.15 8.62
CA THR A 149 6.55 -7.14 8.62
C THR A 149 6.03 -5.72 8.50
N SER A 150 5.07 -5.47 7.61
CA SER A 150 4.45 -4.14 7.46
C SER A 150 3.62 -3.75 8.68
N ALA A 151 3.00 -4.70 9.36
CA ALA A 151 2.21 -4.46 10.57
C ALA A 151 3.10 -4.03 11.75
N TYR A 152 4.21 -4.75 11.98
CA TYR A 152 5.19 -4.39 13.00
C TYR A 152 5.87 -3.06 12.68
N PHE A 153 6.16 -2.80 11.41
CA PHE A 153 6.75 -1.53 11.01
C PHE A 153 5.78 -0.37 11.26
N MET A 154 4.50 -0.53 10.92
CA MET A 154 3.47 0.46 11.24
C MET A 154 3.30 0.66 12.75
N GLN A 155 3.33 -0.40 13.54
CA GLN A 155 3.27 -0.30 15.00
C GLN A 155 4.45 0.52 15.55
N LEU A 156 5.67 0.28 15.06
CA LEU A 156 6.85 1.06 15.41
C LEU A 156 6.72 2.52 14.99
N MET A 157 6.29 2.78 13.75
CA MET A 157 6.13 4.14 13.28
C MET A 157 5.07 4.91 14.07
N ASN A 158 3.96 4.25 14.39
CA ASN A 158 2.91 4.83 15.22
C ASN A 158 3.42 5.12 16.63
N SER A 159 4.23 4.24 17.24
CA SER A 159 4.79 4.53 18.57
C SER A 159 5.80 5.68 18.55
N VAL A 160 6.60 5.80 17.48
CA VAL A 160 7.63 6.85 17.36
C VAL A 160 7.01 8.23 17.07
N PHE A 161 5.98 8.27 16.23
CA PHE A 161 5.37 9.51 15.74
C PHE A 161 4.01 9.83 16.35
N MET A 162 3.56 9.07 17.35
CA MET A 162 2.21 9.20 17.94
C MET A 162 1.84 10.66 18.26
N ASP A 163 2.78 11.44 18.77
CA ASP A 163 2.55 12.83 19.16
C ASP A 163 2.34 13.78 17.96
N TYR A 164 2.76 13.37 16.76
CA TYR A 164 2.77 14.16 15.52
C TYR A 164 1.77 13.63 14.47
N LEU A 165 1.28 12.40 14.64
CA LEU A 165 0.20 11.84 13.85
C LEU A 165 -1.03 12.75 13.93
N ASP A 166 -1.77 12.81 12.83
CA ASP A 166 -3.00 13.61 12.68
C ASP A 166 -2.80 15.14 12.85
N LYS A 167 -1.56 15.61 12.99
CA LYS A 167 -1.21 17.04 13.13
C LYS A 167 -0.43 17.57 11.93
N PHE A 168 0.72 16.96 11.66
CA PHE A 168 1.63 17.37 10.59
C PHE A 168 2.44 16.21 9.99
N VAL A 169 2.23 14.99 10.47
CA VAL A 169 2.87 13.76 9.96
C VAL A 169 1.81 12.73 9.59
N VAL A 170 1.95 12.15 8.41
CA VAL A 170 1.28 10.93 7.98
C VAL A 170 2.34 9.86 7.78
N VAL A 171 2.14 8.67 8.37
CA VAL A 171 3.04 7.53 8.14
C VAL A 171 2.30 6.39 7.44
N PHE A 172 2.94 5.84 6.41
CA PHE A 172 2.46 4.64 5.75
C PHE A 172 3.62 3.70 5.39
N ILE A 173 3.75 2.64 6.19
CA ILE A 173 4.84 1.67 6.14
C ILE A 173 6.17 2.43 6.15
N ASP A 174 6.96 2.38 5.07
CA ASP A 174 8.29 2.96 4.97
C ASP A 174 8.29 4.46 4.61
N ASP A 175 7.15 5.02 4.22
CA ASP A 175 7.01 6.41 3.78
C ASP A 175 6.47 7.29 4.92
N ILE A 176 7.21 8.35 5.25
CA ILE A 176 6.78 9.42 6.16
C ILE A 176 6.51 10.67 5.33
N LEU A 177 5.28 11.16 5.38
CA LEU A 177 4.87 12.41 4.76
C LEU A 177 4.71 13.48 5.84
N ILE A 178 5.39 14.59 5.64
CA ILE A 178 5.32 15.80 6.49
C ILE A 178 4.60 16.86 5.68
N TYR A 179 3.60 17.51 6.28
CA TYR A 179 2.77 18.50 5.61
C TYR A 179 2.58 19.74 6.49
N SER A 180 2.52 20.92 5.90
CA SER A 180 2.44 22.20 6.65
C SER A 180 1.76 23.30 5.85
N LYS A 181 1.25 24.32 6.54
CA LYS A 181 0.51 25.43 5.90
C LYS A 181 1.41 26.61 5.55
N THR A 182 2.56 26.74 6.22
CA THR A 182 3.56 27.80 5.96
C THR A 182 4.97 27.23 5.96
N GLU A 183 5.92 27.97 5.36
CA GLU A 183 7.33 27.57 5.34
C GLU A 183 7.94 27.52 6.74
N SER A 184 7.61 28.50 7.59
CA SER A 184 8.12 28.55 8.97
C SER A 184 7.65 27.35 9.79
N GLU A 185 6.37 26.97 9.69
CA GLU A 185 5.85 25.75 10.32
C GLU A 185 6.57 24.50 9.77
N HIS A 186 6.81 24.47 8.45
CA HIS A 186 7.44 23.32 7.82
C HIS A 186 8.87 23.09 8.29
N GLU A 187 9.63 24.18 8.52
CA GLU A 187 10.97 24.10 9.06
C GLU A 187 10.98 23.43 10.45
N GLU A 188 10.06 23.86 11.31
CA GLU A 188 9.91 23.30 12.65
C GLU A 188 9.48 21.84 12.62
N HIS A 189 8.45 21.51 11.84
CA HIS A 189 7.97 20.15 11.67
C HIS A 189 9.06 19.21 11.15
N LEU A 190 9.84 19.66 10.16
CA LEU A 190 10.93 18.88 9.60
C LEU A 190 12.02 18.64 10.65
N ARG A 191 12.37 19.66 11.44
CA ARG A 191 13.32 19.54 12.55
C ARG A 191 12.86 18.51 13.58
N LEU A 192 11.60 18.57 14.01
CA LEU A 192 11.02 17.64 14.98
C LEU A 192 11.04 16.19 14.47
N VAL A 193 10.69 15.97 13.20
CA VAL A 193 10.68 14.62 12.60
C VAL A 193 12.10 14.06 12.48
N LEU A 194 13.04 14.86 11.97
CA LEU A 194 14.44 14.43 11.83
C LEU A 194 15.08 14.15 13.19
N GLN A 195 14.71 14.91 14.22
CA GLN A 195 15.13 14.66 15.59
C GLN A 195 14.59 13.32 16.11
N ARG A 196 13.29 13.05 15.97
CA ARG A 196 12.70 11.75 16.38
C ARG A 196 13.34 10.57 15.65
N LEU A 197 13.61 10.70 14.35
CA LEU A 197 14.33 9.69 13.58
C LEU A 197 15.73 9.42 14.13
N ARG A 198 16.46 10.48 14.49
CA ARG A 198 17.80 10.37 15.09
C ARG A 198 17.78 9.69 16.45
N GLU A 199 16.85 10.08 17.32
CA GLU A 199 16.66 9.50 18.67
C GLU A 199 16.41 7.99 18.59
N HIS A 200 15.55 7.55 17.67
CA HIS A 200 15.19 6.14 17.49
C HIS A 200 16.12 5.38 16.54
N LYS A 201 17.22 6.02 16.08
CA LYS A 201 18.19 5.49 15.11
C LYS A 201 17.51 4.88 13.87
N LEU A 202 16.49 5.56 13.37
CA LEU A 202 15.81 5.22 12.13
C LEU A 202 16.49 5.94 10.97
N TYR A 203 16.92 5.19 9.96
CA TYR A 203 17.73 5.73 8.88
C TYR A 203 16.90 5.87 7.61
N ALA A 204 16.90 7.07 7.04
CA ALA A 204 16.29 7.36 5.75
C ALA A 204 17.26 7.14 4.59
N LYS A 205 16.71 6.87 3.39
CA LYS A 205 17.49 6.86 2.16
C LYS A 205 17.39 8.24 1.50
N PHE A 206 18.39 9.08 1.73
CA PHE A 206 18.40 10.47 1.24
C PHE A 206 18.09 10.60 -0.26
N SER A 207 18.62 9.70 -1.10
CA SER A 207 18.38 9.71 -2.56
C SER A 207 16.93 9.49 -3.00
N LYS A 208 16.03 9.19 -2.07
CA LYS A 208 14.60 8.98 -2.30
C LYS A 208 13.72 9.93 -1.47
N CYS A 209 14.34 10.75 -0.64
CA CYS A 209 13.62 11.75 0.14
C CYS A 209 13.41 12.98 -0.74
N GLU A 210 12.28 13.64 -0.57
CA GLU A 210 11.91 14.88 -1.25
C GLU A 210 11.59 15.91 -0.17
N PHE A 211 12.11 17.12 -0.28
CA PHE A 211 11.92 18.16 0.74
C PHE A 211 11.42 19.45 0.12
N TRP A 212 10.57 20.18 0.85
CA TRP A 212 10.09 21.52 0.47
C TRP A 212 9.42 21.57 -0.90
N ILE A 213 8.54 20.61 -1.19
CA ILE A 213 7.84 20.50 -2.47
C ILE A 213 6.38 20.96 -2.34
N ASP A 214 5.87 21.58 -3.41
CA ASP A 214 4.47 22.05 -3.53
C ASP A 214 3.50 20.92 -3.93
N LYS A 215 4.05 19.87 -4.56
CA LYS A 215 3.34 18.68 -5.00
C LYS A 215 4.14 17.44 -4.68
N VAL A 216 3.52 16.47 -4.01
CA VAL A 216 4.15 15.23 -3.58
C VAL A 216 3.42 14.00 -4.10
N ARG A 217 4.16 12.97 -4.51
CA ARG A 217 3.59 11.66 -4.84
C ARG A 217 3.51 10.83 -3.57
N PHE A 218 2.29 10.55 -3.13
CA PHE A 218 2.03 9.78 -1.92
C PHE A 218 0.89 8.80 -2.14
N LEU A 219 1.15 7.51 -1.86
CA LEU A 219 0.19 6.40 -1.99
C LEU A 219 -0.50 6.33 -3.37
N GLY A 220 0.24 6.58 -4.46
CA GLY A 220 -0.31 6.50 -5.83
C GLY A 220 -1.16 7.70 -6.25
N HIS A 221 -1.19 8.76 -5.44
CA HIS A 221 -1.81 10.03 -5.78
C HIS A 221 -0.79 11.16 -5.75
N VAL A 222 -1.10 12.25 -6.45
CA VAL A 222 -0.38 13.53 -6.35
C VAL A 222 -1.16 14.43 -5.41
N VAL A 223 -0.56 14.75 -4.27
CA VAL A 223 -1.11 15.71 -3.30
C VAL A 223 -0.51 17.08 -3.58
N SER A 224 -1.35 18.11 -3.56
CA SER A 224 -0.97 19.50 -3.77
C SER A 224 -1.85 20.44 -2.96
N LYS A 225 -1.51 21.74 -2.93
CA LYS A 225 -2.38 22.80 -2.38
C LYS A 225 -3.80 22.79 -2.99
N GLY A 226 -3.92 22.38 -4.26
CA GLY A 226 -5.21 22.31 -4.96
C GLY A 226 -6.08 21.11 -4.59
N GLY A 227 -5.51 20.13 -3.88
CA GLY A 227 -6.17 18.87 -3.55
C GLY A 227 -5.39 17.65 -4.05
N ILE A 228 -6.11 16.54 -4.20
CA ILE A 228 -5.57 15.23 -4.57
C ILE A 228 -5.88 14.95 -6.05
N ALA A 229 -4.89 14.49 -6.80
CA ALA A 229 -5.05 14.02 -8.17
C ALA A 229 -4.55 12.58 -8.33
N VAL A 230 -4.96 11.91 -9.40
CA VAL A 230 -4.41 10.61 -9.81
C VAL A 230 -2.95 10.79 -10.25
N ASP A 231 -2.06 9.88 -9.85
CA ASP A 231 -0.67 9.94 -10.30
C ASP A 231 -0.56 9.68 -11.82
N PRO A 232 0.01 10.61 -12.61
CA PRO A 232 0.21 10.44 -14.05
C PRO A 232 1.00 9.18 -14.44
N SER A 233 1.85 8.66 -13.55
CA SER A 233 2.59 7.42 -13.78
C SER A 233 1.66 6.19 -13.88
N ASN A 234 0.54 6.21 -13.16
CA ASN A 234 -0.50 5.20 -13.25
C ASN A 234 -1.41 5.43 -14.46
N VAL A 235 -1.59 6.69 -14.87
CA VAL A 235 -2.37 7.07 -16.06
C VAL A 235 -1.79 6.43 -17.32
N SER A 236 -0.47 6.47 -17.52
CA SER A 236 0.17 5.85 -18.70
C SER A 236 -0.06 4.32 -18.74
N THR A 237 0.00 3.68 -17.58
CA THR A 237 -0.28 2.24 -17.43
C THR A 237 -1.74 1.92 -17.77
N ILE A 238 -2.68 2.77 -17.35
CA ILE A 238 -4.11 2.63 -17.65
C ILE A 238 -4.38 2.85 -19.14
N THR A 239 -3.80 3.89 -19.74
CA THR A 239 -3.96 4.20 -21.17
C THR A 239 -3.46 3.06 -22.05
N ASN A 240 -2.31 2.47 -21.71
CA ASN A 240 -1.71 1.37 -22.46
C ASN A 240 -2.22 -0.01 -22.04
N TRP A 241 -3.21 -0.07 -21.15
CA TRP A 241 -3.75 -1.33 -20.68
C TRP A 241 -4.43 -2.09 -21.82
N LYS A 242 -3.97 -3.33 -22.05
CA LYS A 242 -4.51 -4.22 -23.09
C LYS A 242 -5.88 -4.75 -22.67
N VAL A 243 -6.77 -4.93 -23.64
CA VAL A 243 -8.10 -5.49 -23.39
C VAL A 243 -7.98 -6.83 -22.66
N PRO A 244 -8.58 -6.98 -21.46
CA PRO A 244 -8.53 -8.22 -20.70
C PRO A 244 -9.13 -9.40 -21.48
N LYS A 245 -8.41 -10.53 -21.50
CA LYS A 245 -8.84 -11.77 -22.16
C LYS A 245 -9.26 -12.87 -21.19
N ILE A 246 -8.94 -12.71 -19.90
CA ILE A 246 -9.27 -13.69 -18.86
C ILE A 246 -9.85 -13.00 -17.61
N PRO A 247 -10.70 -13.69 -16.82
CA PRO A 247 -11.27 -13.14 -15.58
C PRO A 247 -10.23 -12.57 -14.60
N LYS A 248 -9.04 -13.18 -14.55
CA LYS A 248 -7.93 -12.71 -13.71
C LYS A 248 -7.46 -11.31 -14.09
N GLU A 249 -7.39 -11.00 -15.39
CA GLU A 249 -7.00 -9.69 -15.91
C GLU A 249 -8.10 -8.64 -15.67
N VAL A 250 -9.36 -9.03 -15.83
CA VAL A 250 -10.52 -8.17 -15.50
C VAL A 250 -10.48 -7.78 -14.03
N ARG A 251 -10.25 -8.75 -13.14
CA ARG A 251 -10.11 -8.50 -11.70
C ARG A 251 -8.94 -7.57 -11.38
N GLY A 252 -7.81 -7.72 -12.08
CA GLY A 252 -6.66 -6.82 -11.95
C GLY A 252 -7.00 -5.38 -12.33
N PHE A 253 -7.61 -5.19 -13.50
CA PHE A 253 -8.03 -3.86 -13.97
C PHE A 253 -9.08 -3.22 -13.05
N LEU A 254 -10.14 -3.95 -12.69
CA LEU A 254 -11.18 -3.45 -11.79
C LEU A 254 -10.65 -3.17 -10.38
N GLY A 255 -9.62 -3.90 -9.93
CA GLY A 255 -8.92 -3.59 -8.68
C GLY A 255 -8.25 -2.22 -8.71
N LEU A 256 -7.53 -1.91 -9.80
CA LEU A 256 -6.90 -0.60 -10.00
C LEU A 256 -7.93 0.51 -10.19
N ALA A 257 -8.93 0.29 -11.05
CA ALA A 257 -9.98 1.27 -11.29
C ALA A 257 -10.80 1.52 -10.01
N GLY A 258 -11.02 0.47 -9.21
CA GLY A 258 -11.67 0.53 -7.91
C GLY A 258 -10.87 1.32 -6.86
N TYR A 259 -9.53 1.30 -6.94
CA TYR A 259 -8.66 2.14 -6.11
C TYR A 259 -8.94 3.63 -6.32
N TYR A 260 -9.14 4.04 -7.58
CA TYR A 260 -9.45 5.43 -7.97
C TYR A 260 -10.94 5.73 -8.05
N ARG A 261 -11.83 4.86 -7.55
CA ARG A 261 -13.29 5.02 -7.68
C ARG A 261 -13.80 6.38 -7.19
N ARG A 262 -13.14 7.00 -6.20
CA ARG A 262 -13.54 8.30 -5.64
C ARG A 262 -13.41 9.46 -6.62
N PHE A 263 -12.67 9.27 -7.72
CA PHE A 263 -12.49 10.22 -8.82
C PHE A 263 -13.48 9.99 -9.97
N ILE A 264 -14.24 8.89 -9.93
CA ILE A 264 -15.08 8.44 -11.04
C ILE A 264 -16.55 8.50 -10.62
N GLU A 265 -17.26 9.45 -11.21
CA GLU A 265 -18.70 9.54 -11.10
C GLU A 265 -19.38 8.25 -11.59
N ASN A 266 -20.33 7.73 -10.80
CA ASN A 266 -21.12 6.54 -11.15
C ASN A 266 -20.28 5.29 -11.49
N PHE A 267 -19.08 5.15 -10.90
CA PHE A 267 -18.17 4.02 -11.11
C PHE A 267 -18.86 2.66 -11.12
N SER A 268 -19.71 2.38 -10.14
CA SER A 268 -20.41 1.10 -9.98
C SER A 268 -21.31 0.74 -11.17
N ARG A 269 -21.88 1.75 -11.83
CA ARG A 269 -22.72 1.58 -13.02
C ARG A 269 -21.86 1.27 -14.24
N ILE A 270 -20.78 2.04 -14.43
CA ILE A 270 -19.84 1.86 -15.55
C ILE A 270 -19.15 0.50 -15.45
N ALA A 271 -18.72 0.09 -14.25
CA ALA A 271 -18.03 -1.17 -14.02
C ALA A 271 -18.97 -2.41 -14.08
N LYS A 272 -20.30 -2.24 -14.06
CA LYS A 272 -21.27 -3.34 -13.98
C LYS A 272 -21.08 -4.42 -15.05
N PRO A 273 -20.96 -4.09 -16.36
CA PRO A 273 -20.77 -5.09 -17.40
C PRO A 273 -19.49 -5.91 -17.22
N MET A 274 -18.45 -5.30 -16.64
CA MET A 274 -17.17 -5.97 -16.37
C MET A 274 -17.22 -6.80 -15.08
N THR A 275 -17.91 -6.33 -14.03
CA THR A 275 -18.07 -7.10 -12.79
C THR A 275 -18.89 -8.38 -13.00
N SER A 276 -19.85 -8.37 -13.93
CA SER A 276 -20.64 -9.56 -14.28
C SER A 276 -19.80 -10.69 -14.87
N LEU A 277 -18.64 -10.39 -15.50
CA LEU A 277 -17.68 -11.41 -15.95
C LEU A 277 -16.96 -12.13 -14.80
N LEU A 278 -17.08 -11.61 -13.57
CA LEU A 278 -16.43 -12.17 -12.38
C LEU A 278 -17.42 -12.95 -11.49
N GLU A 279 -18.70 -13.01 -11.87
CA GLU A 279 -19.72 -13.76 -11.14
C GLU A 279 -19.45 -15.27 -11.23
N LYS A 280 -19.93 -16.02 -10.22
CA LYS A 280 -19.77 -17.47 -10.16
C LYS A 280 -20.53 -18.10 -11.34
N ASP A 281 -19.87 -18.99 -12.07
CA ASP A 281 -20.41 -19.71 -13.24
C ASP A 281 -20.72 -18.82 -14.46
N ALA A 282 -20.24 -17.57 -14.48
CA ALA A 282 -20.39 -16.69 -15.63
C ALA A 282 -19.45 -17.11 -16.78
N GLU A 283 -20.00 -17.25 -17.99
CA GLU A 283 -19.21 -17.45 -19.19
C GLU A 283 -18.44 -16.17 -19.55
N PHE A 284 -17.13 -16.29 -19.79
CA PHE A 284 -16.33 -15.14 -20.18
C PHE A 284 -16.63 -14.76 -21.63
N ARG A 285 -17.50 -13.77 -21.82
CA ARG A 285 -17.81 -13.18 -23.13
C ARG A 285 -17.54 -11.69 -23.12
N TRP A 286 -16.50 -11.28 -23.84
CA TRP A 286 -16.19 -9.86 -24.02
C TRP A 286 -17.03 -9.27 -25.15
N THR A 287 -18.11 -8.57 -24.81
CA THR A 287 -19.02 -7.93 -25.79
C THR A 287 -18.76 -6.44 -25.91
N SER A 288 -19.50 -5.76 -26.79
CA SER A 288 -19.46 -4.29 -26.94
C SER A 288 -19.75 -3.56 -25.63
N ALA A 289 -20.59 -4.11 -24.75
CA ALA A 289 -20.90 -3.51 -23.45
C ALA A 289 -19.68 -3.51 -22.51
N GLN A 290 -18.89 -4.59 -22.49
CA GLN A 290 -17.65 -4.65 -21.70
C GLN A 290 -16.57 -3.76 -22.29
N GLN A 291 -16.47 -3.71 -23.62
CA GLN A 291 -15.52 -2.82 -24.30
C GLN A 291 -15.84 -1.34 -24.00
N ALA A 292 -17.10 -0.94 -24.12
CA ALA A 292 -17.54 0.42 -23.80
C ALA A 292 -17.28 0.78 -22.32
N ALA A 293 -17.56 -0.14 -21.39
CA ALA A 293 -17.26 0.05 -19.97
C ALA A 293 -15.75 0.21 -19.72
N PHE A 294 -14.92 -0.60 -20.38
CA PHE A 294 -13.46 -0.54 -20.27
C PHE A 294 -12.91 0.78 -20.78
N ASP A 295 -13.35 1.22 -21.96
CA ASP A 295 -12.88 2.47 -22.58
C ASP A 295 -13.36 3.70 -21.80
N GLU A 296 -14.60 3.70 -21.31
CA GLU A 296 -15.12 4.78 -20.47
C GLU A 296 -14.37 4.87 -19.13
N LEU A 297 -14.07 3.73 -18.47
CA LEU A 297 -13.25 3.73 -17.25
C LEU A 297 -11.84 4.26 -17.52
N LYS A 298 -11.20 3.87 -18.64
CA LYS A 298 -9.90 4.42 -19.05
C LYS A 298 -9.96 5.93 -19.24
N LYS A 299 -10.97 6.43 -19.95
CA LYS A 299 -11.18 7.86 -20.18
C LYS A 299 -11.38 8.61 -18.86
N ARG A 300 -12.25 8.13 -17.97
CA ARG A 300 -12.52 8.79 -16.68
C ARG A 300 -11.30 8.80 -15.77
N LEU A 301 -10.48 7.76 -15.80
CA LEU A 301 -9.22 7.70 -15.04
C LEU A 301 -8.15 8.66 -15.60
N THR A 302 -8.13 8.89 -16.91
CA THR A 302 -7.15 9.79 -17.54
C THR A 302 -7.56 11.26 -17.50
N THR A 303 -8.87 11.54 -17.48
CA THR A 303 -9.43 12.89 -17.34
C THR A 303 -9.94 13.18 -15.92
N ALA A 304 -9.49 12.41 -14.93
CA ALA A 304 -9.96 12.52 -13.55
C ALA A 304 -9.72 13.94 -13.00
N PRO A 305 -10.72 14.58 -12.38
CA PRO A 305 -10.56 15.91 -11.80
C PRO A 305 -9.69 15.86 -10.55
N VAL A 306 -9.11 17.00 -10.17
CA VAL A 306 -8.48 17.17 -8.86
C VAL A 306 -9.60 17.23 -7.81
N LEU A 307 -9.57 16.31 -6.86
CA LEU A 307 -10.51 16.30 -5.73
C LEU A 307 -10.03 17.27 -4.67
N THR A 308 -10.94 18.12 -4.20
CA THR A 308 -10.64 19.05 -3.10
C THR A 308 -10.68 18.29 -1.78
N LEU A 309 -9.75 18.60 -0.88
CA LEU A 309 -9.74 18.04 0.47
C LEU A 309 -10.94 18.57 1.27
N PRO A 310 -11.63 17.72 2.06
CA PRO A 310 -12.78 18.15 2.83
C PRO A 310 -12.36 19.16 3.90
N ASP A 311 -13.17 20.21 4.06
CA ASP A 311 -13.03 21.21 5.10
C ASP A 311 -14.02 20.95 6.23
N GLN A 312 -13.52 20.48 7.37
CA GLN A 312 -14.37 20.13 8.52
C GLN A 312 -15.14 21.33 9.10
N GLN A 313 -14.70 22.56 8.79
CA GLN A 313 -15.36 23.77 9.29
C GLN A 313 -16.48 24.27 8.37
N LYS A 314 -16.68 23.67 7.20
CA LYS A 314 -17.71 24.13 6.24
C LYS A 314 -18.73 23.04 5.95
N LYS A 315 -19.91 23.48 5.52
CA LYS A 315 -21.02 22.58 5.20
C LYS A 315 -20.71 21.67 4.01
N PHE A 316 -21.07 20.40 4.15
CA PHE A 316 -21.07 19.43 3.07
C PHE A 316 -22.40 19.47 2.32
N ILE A 317 -22.34 19.28 1.00
CA ILE A 317 -23.51 19.12 0.14
C ILE A 317 -23.40 17.76 -0.52
N VAL A 318 -24.42 16.92 -0.33
CA VAL A 318 -24.50 15.61 -0.98
C VAL A 318 -25.56 15.66 -2.07
N TYR A 319 -25.16 15.35 -3.30
CA TYR A 319 -26.07 15.09 -4.41
C TYR A 319 -26.17 13.58 -4.60
N CYS A 320 -27.38 13.04 -4.58
CA CYS A 320 -27.64 11.61 -4.78
C CYS A 320 -28.51 11.43 -6.02
N ASP A 321 -28.17 10.42 -6.83
CA ASP A 321 -28.97 9.94 -7.94
C ASP A 321 -29.14 8.41 -7.83
N ALA A 322 -30.29 7.91 -8.24
CA ALA A 322 -30.63 6.49 -8.15
C ALA A 322 -31.25 6.01 -9.46
N SER A 323 -30.78 4.86 -9.93
CA SER A 323 -31.27 4.19 -11.12
C SER A 323 -31.66 2.75 -10.80
N ARG A 324 -32.36 2.08 -11.74
CA ARG A 324 -32.71 0.66 -11.61
C ARG A 324 -31.49 -0.27 -11.47
N ASP A 325 -30.30 0.21 -11.83
CA ASP A 325 -29.07 -0.57 -11.84
C ASP A 325 -28.12 -0.24 -10.68
N GLY A 326 -28.28 0.93 -10.04
CA GLY A 326 -27.33 1.40 -9.03
C GLY A 326 -27.62 2.80 -8.51
N LEU A 327 -26.93 3.12 -7.41
CA LEU A 327 -26.93 4.41 -6.70
C LEU A 327 -25.63 5.15 -7.00
N GLY A 328 -25.73 6.46 -7.20
CA GLY A 328 -24.62 7.38 -7.32
C GLY A 328 -24.76 8.53 -6.33
N CYS A 329 -23.65 9.03 -5.83
CA CYS A 329 -23.63 10.25 -5.04
C CYS A 329 -22.32 11.02 -5.24
N VAL A 330 -22.42 12.33 -5.12
CA VAL A 330 -21.30 13.27 -5.17
C VAL A 330 -21.30 14.06 -3.88
N LEU A 331 -20.18 14.00 -3.16
CA LEU A 331 -19.91 14.85 -2.02
C LEU A 331 -19.22 16.13 -2.51
N MET A 332 -19.82 17.27 -2.25
CA MET A 332 -19.34 18.58 -2.68
C MET A 332 -19.26 19.56 -1.52
N GLN A 333 -18.37 20.54 -1.67
CA GLN A 333 -18.23 21.65 -0.74
C GLN A 333 -17.81 22.90 -1.51
N GLN A 334 -18.52 24.02 -1.28
CA GLN A 334 -18.28 25.29 -1.98
C GLN A 334 -18.21 25.15 -3.51
N GLY A 335 -19.07 24.31 -4.10
CA GLY A 335 -19.10 24.07 -5.55
C GLY A 335 -17.96 23.19 -6.10
N LYS A 336 -17.10 22.65 -5.23
CA LYS A 336 -16.01 21.73 -5.60
C LYS A 336 -16.33 20.30 -5.17
N VAL A 337 -15.83 19.33 -5.93
CA VAL A 337 -16.03 17.90 -5.64
C VAL A 337 -14.97 17.41 -4.65
N ILE A 338 -15.42 16.75 -3.57
CA ILE A 338 -14.58 16.09 -2.58
C ILE A 338 -14.42 14.60 -2.91
N ALA A 339 -15.53 13.94 -3.23
CA ALA A 339 -15.53 12.53 -3.57
C ALA A 339 -16.78 12.12 -4.36
N TYR A 340 -16.60 11.14 -5.24
CA TYR A 340 -17.68 10.36 -5.82
C TYR A 340 -17.86 9.05 -5.05
N ALA A 341 -19.10 8.68 -4.77
CA ALA A 341 -19.42 7.36 -4.25
C ALA A 341 -20.55 6.73 -5.07
N SER A 342 -20.46 5.43 -5.30
CA SER A 342 -21.48 4.71 -6.06
C SER A 342 -21.58 3.28 -5.54
N ARG A 343 -22.78 2.69 -5.66
CA ARG A 343 -23.04 1.32 -5.23
C ARG A 343 -24.06 0.66 -6.16
N GLN A 344 -23.83 -0.59 -6.52
CA GLN A 344 -24.85 -1.40 -7.20
C GLN A 344 -25.97 -1.78 -6.23
N LEU A 345 -27.21 -1.84 -6.74
CA LEU A 345 -28.33 -2.35 -5.95
C LEU A 345 -28.11 -3.84 -5.64
N ARG A 346 -28.35 -4.22 -4.38
CA ARG A 346 -28.34 -5.62 -3.95
C ARG A 346 -29.53 -6.35 -4.54
N LYS A 347 -29.45 -7.68 -4.64
CA LYS A 347 -30.53 -8.52 -5.21
C LYS A 347 -31.90 -8.26 -4.57
N HIS A 348 -31.96 -7.97 -3.27
CA HIS A 348 -33.21 -7.62 -2.58
C HIS A 348 -33.69 -6.17 -2.84
N GLU A 349 -32.77 -5.24 -3.14
CA GLU A 349 -33.09 -3.84 -3.47
C GLU A 349 -33.64 -3.70 -4.90
N LEU A 350 -33.29 -4.63 -5.80
CA LEU A 350 -33.83 -4.69 -7.17
C LEU A 350 -35.35 -4.99 -7.22
N ASN A 351 -35.89 -5.63 -6.19
CA ASN A 351 -37.29 -6.06 -6.13
C ASN A 351 -38.23 -4.98 -5.57
N ILE A 352 -37.70 -3.87 -5.06
CA ILE A 352 -38.52 -2.76 -4.55
C ILE A 352 -39.01 -1.94 -5.75
N ARG A 353 -40.20 -2.28 -6.26
CA ARG A 353 -40.90 -1.50 -7.28
C ARG A 353 -41.36 -0.17 -6.67
N HIS A 354 -40.97 0.92 -7.33
CA HIS A 354 -41.32 2.32 -7.04
C HIS A 354 -40.59 2.99 -5.88
N MET A 355 -39.52 3.71 -6.22
CA MET A 355 -39.31 5.07 -5.73
C MET A 355 -38.24 5.76 -6.58
N THR A 356 -38.67 6.61 -7.50
CA THR A 356 -37.82 7.69 -8.03
C THR A 356 -37.56 8.67 -6.90
N TRP A 357 -36.46 8.49 -6.17
CA TRP A 357 -35.99 9.47 -5.22
C TRP A 357 -35.14 10.50 -5.97
N ASN A 358 -35.72 11.67 -6.29
CA ASN A 358 -34.93 12.88 -6.34
C ASN A 358 -34.53 13.20 -4.89
N LEU A 359 -33.41 12.65 -4.43
CA LEU A 359 -32.82 13.01 -3.13
C LEU A 359 -32.13 14.37 -3.29
N GLN A 360 -32.93 15.42 -3.43
CA GLN A 360 -32.46 16.79 -3.24
C GLN A 360 -32.27 17.03 -1.73
N GLN A 361 -31.00 17.29 -1.37
CA GLN A 361 -30.53 17.86 -0.10
C GLN A 361 -31.04 17.19 1.17
N TRP A 362 -30.24 16.26 1.70
CA TRP A 362 -30.17 16.08 3.16
C TRP A 362 -28.95 16.86 3.65
N CYS A 363 -29.16 18.10 4.07
CA CYS A 363 -28.28 18.77 5.02
C CYS A 363 -28.69 18.32 6.42
N THR A 364 -27.77 17.80 7.23
CA THR A 364 -27.89 17.90 8.69
C THR A 364 -26.53 17.76 9.37
N HIS A 365 -26.19 18.89 10.01
CA HIS A 365 -25.19 19.21 11.05
C HIS A 365 -23.71 18.98 10.79
#